data_AF-A0A2A2YBJ5-F1
#
_entry.id   AF-A0A2A2YBJ5-F1
#
_cell.length_a   1.000
_cell.length_b   1.000
_cell.length_c   1.000
_cell.angle_alpha   90.00
_cell.angle_beta   90.00
_cell.angle_gamma   90.00
#
_symmetry.space_group_name_H-M   'P 1'
#
loop_
_entity.id
_entity.type
_entity.pdbx_description
1 polymer ?
#
loop_
_entity_poly.entity_id
_entity_poly.type
_entity_poly.pdbx_seq_one_letter_code
_entity_poly.pdbx_strand_id
1 'polypeptide(L)'
;MKDLKFLCIPLFVLLAWLGWRWMDPLSAVQADKPSVAIAKGDAPTKIENDPVKIFQRAFWTSPTSEDTILHAERREWSGADGLEKWEWFLVVKPSPSLLKHLRDDNAFGLFPVASASAIGNAPEWFRFDSDEVSVLKSPSAKLQIMFSKDHQTLYATDSGLGFRPGAPEPIKPTSQQAPVPGRLPTSPPPNPQP
;
A
#
# COMPACT_ATOMS: atom_id res chain seq x y z
N MET A 1 55.77 6.29 -57.20
CA MET A 1 54.37 6.81 -57.05
C MET A 1 53.43 5.64 -56.84
N LYS A 2 53.33 5.21 -55.60
CA LYS A 2 52.50 4.17 -54.95
C LYS A 2 53.11 4.14 -53.53
N ASP A 3 52.34 3.84 -52.50
CA ASP A 3 52.75 3.89 -51.07
C ASP A 3 52.36 5.16 -50.28
N LEU A 4 51.36 5.92 -50.73
CA LEU A 4 50.68 6.94 -49.90
C LEU A 4 49.26 6.52 -49.46
N LYS A 5 48.85 5.27 -49.70
CA LYS A 5 47.47 4.81 -49.44
C LYS A 5 47.28 3.91 -48.22
N PHE A 6 48.35 3.55 -47.49
CA PHE A 6 48.24 2.59 -46.39
C PHE A 6 48.39 3.19 -44.98
N LEU A 7 48.57 4.51 -44.83
CA LEU A 7 48.64 5.16 -43.52
C LEU A 7 47.35 5.88 -43.08
N CYS A 8 46.32 5.93 -43.93
CA CYS A 8 45.05 6.59 -43.58
C CYS A 8 44.06 5.65 -42.85
N ILE A 9 44.21 4.35 -43.00
CA ILE A 9 43.27 3.35 -42.48
C ILE A 9 43.28 3.28 -40.94
N PRO A 10 44.44 3.23 -40.22
CA PRO A 10 44.39 3.17 -38.76
C PRO A 10 43.89 4.49 -38.14
N LEU A 11 44.11 5.63 -38.80
CA LEU A 11 43.65 6.94 -38.31
C LEU A 11 42.13 7.08 -38.38
N PHE A 12 41.49 6.58 -39.45
CA PHE A 12 40.03 6.58 -39.58
C PHE A 12 39.37 5.63 -38.59
N VAL A 13 39.96 4.47 -38.30
CA VAL A 13 39.44 3.53 -37.29
C VAL A 13 39.54 4.13 -35.88
N LEU A 14 40.63 4.84 -35.57
CA LEU A 14 40.82 5.46 -34.26
C LEU A 14 39.91 6.68 -34.05
N LEU A 15 39.67 7.47 -35.11
CA LEU A 15 38.69 8.57 -35.09
C LEU A 15 37.24 8.06 -35.04
N ALA A 16 36.91 6.97 -35.73
CA ALA A 16 35.61 6.32 -35.64
C ALA A 16 35.37 5.72 -34.25
N TRP A 17 36.40 5.14 -33.63
CA TRP A 17 36.32 4.58 -32.27
C TRP A 17 36.19 5.67 -31.18
N LEU A 18 36.87 6.81 -31.34
CA LEU A 18 36.70 7.97 -30.46
C LEU A 18 35.33 8.65 -30.64
N GLY A 19 34.85 8.78 -31.88
CA GLY A 19 33.53 9.34 -32.18
C GLY A 19 32.38 8.51 -31.59
N TRP A 20 32.54 7.18 -31.55
CA TRP A 20 31.54 6.29 -30.95
C TRP A 20 31.46 6.41 -29.42
N ARG A 21 32.54 6.82 -28.74
CA ARG A 21 32.52 7.08 -27.29
C ARG A 21 31.85 8.40 -26.90
N TRP A 22 31.60 9.29 -27.86
CA TRP A 22 30.99 10.60 -27.62
C TRP A 22 29.63 10.77 -28.32
N MET A 23 29.08 9.70 -28.89
CA MET A 23 27.66 9.62 -29.22
C MET A 23 26.90 9.10 -28.00
N ASP A 24 26.73 9.98 -27.00
CA ASP A 24 25.56 9.87 -26.15
C ASP A 24 24.33 9.94 -27.06
N PRO A 25 23.42 8.97 -27.04
CA PRO A 25 22.10 9.22 -27.55
C PRO A 25 21.50 10.30 -26.65
N LEU A 26 21.53 11.55 -27.12
CA LEU A 26 20.55 12.59 -26.79
C LEU A 26 19.16 12.11 -27.26
N SER A 27 18.69 11.01 -26.68
CA SER A 27 17.27 10.69 -26.57
C SER A 27 16.79 11.44 -25.35
N ALA A 28 16.41 12.69 -25.59
CA ALA A 28 15.56 13.44 -24.70
C ALA A 28 14.34 12.58 -24.32
N VAL A 29 14.12 12.46 -23.01
CA VAL A 29 12.83 12.35 -22.34
C VAL A 29 11.86 11.32 -22.91
N GLN A 30 11.88 10.13 -22.30
CA GLN A 30 10.65 9.59 -21.73
C GLN A 30 11.00 8.74 -20.50
N ALA A 31 10.95 9.40 -19.35
CA ALA A 31 10.65 8.70 -18.12
C ALA A 31 9.22 8.18 -18.25
N ASP A 32 9.09 6.91 -18.59
CA ASP A 32 7.91 6.09 -18.32
C ASP A 32 8.39 4.66 -18.10
N LYS A 33 9.13 4.45 -17.00
CA LYS A 33 8.96 3.18 -16.27
C LYS A 33 7.51 3.18 -15.81
N PRO A 34 6.75 2.10 -16.01
CA PRO A 34 5.29 2.15 -15.97
C PRO A 34 4.81 2.64 -14.61
N SER A 35 4.45 3.93 -14.56
CA SER A 35 3.44 4.41 -13.65
C SER A 35 2.24 3.51 -13.86
N VAL A 36 1.79 2.85 -12.79
CA VAL A 36 0.60 2.01 -12.85
C VAL A 36 -0.49 2.83 -13.53
N ALA A 37 -0.96 2.34 -14.68
CA ALA A 37 -2.00 3.01 -15.46
C ALA A 37 -3.18 3.32 -14.55
N ILE A 38 -3.50 4.62 -14.44
CA ILE A 38 -4.63 5.10 -13.65
C ILE A 38 -5.91 4.73 -14.42
N ALA A 39 -6.52 3.61 -14.07
CA ALA A 39 -7.83 3.24 -14.61
C ALA A 39 -8.87 4.15 -13.95
N LYS A 40 -9.35 5.17 -14.66
CA LYS A 40 -10.34 6.13 -14.15
C LYS A 40 -11.69 5.45 -13.89
N GLY A 41 -11.87 4.92 -12.68
CA GLY A 41 -13.17 4.48 -12.19
C GLY A 41 -14.08 5.66 -11.83
N ASP A 42 -15.34 5.38 -11.50
CA ASP A 42 -16.29 6.38 -11.00
C ASP A 42 -15.69 7.16 -9.82
N ALA A 43 -16.06 8.45 -9.69
CA ALA A 43 -15.58 9.28 -8.58
C ALA A 43 -16.12 8.76 -7.23
N PRO A 44 -15.32 8.83 -6.15
CA PRO A 44 -15.79 8.40 -4.82
C PRO A 44 -16.93 9.29 -4.32
N THR A 45 -17.90 8.68 -3.66
CA THR A 45 -19.00 9.37 -2.97
C THR A 45 -18.50 10.17 -1.77
N LYS A 46 -17.42 9.69 -1.12
CA LYS A 46 -16.82 10.34 0.04
C LYS A 46 -15.29 10.17 0.03
N ILE A 47 -14.61 11.25 0.41
CA ILE A 47 -13.17 11.27 0.67
C ILE A 47 -12.95 11.74 2.11
N GLU A 48 -12.20 10.96 2.88
CA GLU A 48 -11.72 11.30 4.22
C GLU A 48 -10.21 11.51 4.17
N ASN A 49 -9.72 12.60 4.77
CA ASN A 49 -8.30 13.00 4.77
C ASN A 49 -7.75 13.21 6.17
N ASP A 50 -8.46 12.78 7.22
CA ASP A 50 -7.95 12.86 8.60
C ASP A 50 -6.84 11.81 8.79
N PRO A 51 -5.57 12.24 8.89
CA PRO A 51 -4.44 11.30 8.83
C PRO A 51 -4.45 10.35 10.01
N VAL A 52 -4.80 10.83 11.21
CA VAL A 52 -4.79 10.02 12.43
C VAL A 52 -5.89 8.98 12.37
N LYS A 53 -7.11 9.36 11.94
CA LYS A 53 -8.21 8.39 11.78
C LYS A 53 -7.91 7.31 10.75
N ILE A 54 -7.30 7.69 9.63
CA ILE A 54 -6.94 6.74 8.56
C ILE A 54 -5.85 5.80 9.04
N PHE A 55 -4.81 6.33 9.70
CA PHE A 55 -3.75 5.53 10.30
C PHE A 55 -4.31 4.52 11.32
N GLN A 56 -5.18 4.97 12.23
CA GLN A 56 -5.79 4.09 13.23
C GLN A 56 -6.63 2.97 12.61
N ARG A 57 -7.38 3.28 11.53
CA ARG A 57 -8.14 2.26 10.78
C ARG A 57 -7.23 1.30 10.02
N ALA A 58 -6.14 1.79 9.45
CA ALA A 58 -5.21 1.02 8.65
C ALA A 58 -4.38 0.04 9.50
N PHE A 59 -3.86 0.52 10.64
CA PHE A 59 -2.89 -0.21 11.44
C PHE A 59 -3.42 -0.68 12.81
N TRP A 60 -4.69 -0.41 13.13
CA TRP A 60 -5.33 -0.82 14.40
C TRP A 60 -4.57 -0.37 15.65
N THR A 61 -3.83 0.73 15.53
CA THR A 61 -3.06 1.37 16.60
C THR A 61 -2.99 2.87 16.35
N SER A 62 -2.68 3.65 17.39
CA SER A 62 -2.47 5.09 17.24
C SER A 62 -1.05 5.37 16.72
N PRO A 63 -0.86 6.44 15.92
CA PRO A 63 0.48 6.89 15.61
C PRO A 63 1.16 7.37 16.89
N THR A 64 2.44 7.04 17.03
CA THR A 64 3.29 7.58 18.09
C THR A 64 3.76 8.98 17.73
N SER A 65 4.38 9.69 18.69
CA SER A 65 4.97 11.01 18.43
C SER A 65 6.15 10.98 17.45
N GLU A 66 6.73 9.80 17.20
CA GLU A 66 7.85 9.60 16.26
C GLU A 66 7.36 9.26 14.85
N ASP A 67 6.11 8.84 14.69
CA ASP A 67 5.51 8.58 13.38
C ASP A 67 5.13 9.88 12.71
N THR A 68 5.62 10.11 11.49
CA THR A 68 5.22 11.27 10.68
C THR A 68 4.35 10.82 9.51
N ILE A 69 3.06 11.08 9.57
CA ILE A 69 2.13 10.81 8.47
C ILE A 69 2.30 11.91 7.42
N LEU A 70 2.83 11.56 6.24
CA LEU A 70 3.07 12.49 5.14
C LEU A 70 1.80 12.71 4.32
N HIS A 71 1.09 11.63 4.00
CA HIS A 71 -0.16 11.66 3.23
C HIS A 71 -1.09 10.55 3.68
N ALA A 72 -2.39 10.84 3.71
CA ALA A 72 -3.42 9.90 4.08
C ALA A 72 -4.72 10.25 3.36
N GLU A 73 -5.33 9.28 2.68
CA GLU A 73 -6.62 9.46 2.02
C GLU A 73 -7.40 8.15 2.06
N ARG A 74 -8.69 8.24 2.39
CA ARG A 74 -9.64 7.14 2.30
C ARG A 74 -10.77 7.54 1.38
N ARG A 75 -11.11 6.64 0.46
CA ARG A 75 -12.18 6.82 -0.51
C ARG A 75 -13.25 5.77 -0.32
N GLU A 76 -14.50 6.19 -0.42
CA GLU A 76 -15.67 5.33 -0.29
C GLU A 76 -16.63 5.59 -1.44
N TRP A 77 -17.17 4.52 -1.99
CA TRP A 77 -18.26 4.55 -2.96
C TRP A 77 -19.46 3.88 -2.32
N SER A 78 -20.57 4.62 -2.30
CA SER A 78 -21.82 4.17 -1.73
C SER A 78 -22.94 4.34 -2.74
N GLY A 79 -23.78 3.32 -2.85
CA GLY A 79 -25.01 3.32 -3.62
C GLY A 79 -26.24 3.44 -2.71
N ALA A 80 -27.41 3.10 -3.26
CA ALA A 80 -28.68 3.11 -2.51
C ALA A 80 -28.68 2.13 -1.33
N ASP A 81 -27.99 0.99 -1.48
CA ASP A 81 -27.96 -0.10 -0.50
C ASP A 81 -26.78 -0.01 0.49
N GLY A 82 -26.03 1.10 0.46
CA GLY A 82 -24.91 1.36 1.37
C GLY A 82 -23.54 1.33 0.69
N LEU A 83 -22.50 1.01 1.47
CA LEU A 83 -21.13 0.99 0.99
C LEU A 83 -20.93 -0.14 -0.02
N GLU A 84 -20.42 0.18 -1.20
CA GLU A 84 -20.15 -0.78 -2.29
C GLU A 84 -18.68 -1.15 -2.37
N LYS A 85 -17.80 -0.15 -2.23
CA LYS A 85 -16.35 -0.35 -2.16
C LYS A 85 -15.68 0.77 -1.37
N TRP A 86 -14.51 0.46 -0.84
CA TRP A 86 -13.63 1.41 -0.18
C TRP A 86 -12.18 1.11 -0.51
N GLU A 87 -11.34 2.13 -0.46
CA GLU A 87 -9.88 2.01 -0.53
C GLU A 87 -9.24 3.10 0.34
N TRP A 88 -8.02 2.86 0.78
CA TRP A 88 -7.22 3.89 1.44
C TRP A 88 -5.76 3.82 1.02
N PHE A 89 -5.08 4.95 1.14
CA PHE A 89 -3.68 5.16 0.80
C PHE A 89 -3.02 5.91 1.94
N LEU A 90 -1.82 5.49 2.33
CA LEU A 90 -1.08 6.07 3.44
C LEU A 90 0.41 6.08 3.14
N VAL A 91 1.06 7.22 3.36
CA VAL A 91 2.52 7.37 3.32
C VAL A 91 2.99 7.94 4.65
N VAL A 92 3.92 7.25 5.29
CA VAL A 92 4.41 7.58 6.65
C VAL A 92 5.93 7.48 6.69
N LYS A 93 6.59 8.31 7.49
CA LYS A 93 7.91 8.00 8.04
C LYS A 93 7.72 7.21 9.33
N PRO A 94 7.95 5.90 9.32
CA PRO A 94 7.61 5.05 10.45
C PRO A 94 8.62 5.21 11.58
N SER A 95 8.14 5.21 12.82
CA SER A 95 8.95 5.01 14.01
C SER A 95 9.49 3.59 14.07
N PRO A 96 10.56 3.32 14.85
CA PRO A 96 11.00 1.95 15.12
C PRO A 96 9.89 1.06 15.69
N SER A 97 8.99 1.65 16.49
CA SER A 97 7.85 0.94 17.07
C SER A 97 6.84 0.47 16.02
N LEU A 98 6.54 1.33 15.03
CA LEU A 98 5.66 0.99 13.92
C LEU A 98 6.29 -0.06 13.01
N LEU A 99 7.59 0.06 12.72
CA LEU A 99 8.33 -0.94 11.94
C LEU A 99 8.27 -2.31 12.62
N LYS A 100 8.54 -2.37 13.93
CA LYS A 100 8.43 -3.61 14.70
C LYS A 100 7.02 -4.20 14.61
N HIS A 101 5.99 -3.38 14.83
CA HIS A 101 4.59 -3.84 14.80
C HIS A 101 4.18 -4.43 13.43
N LEU A 102 4.53 -3.74 12.33
CA LEU A 102 4.10 -4.14 10.99
C LEU A 102 4.95 -5.27 10.40
N ARG A 103 6.26 -5.27 10.64
CA ARG A 103 7.20 -6.20 10.01
C ARG A 103 7.60 -7.35 10.91
N ASP A 104 8.04 -7.04 12.13
CA ASP A 104 8.68 -8.02 13.00
C ASP A 104 7.64 -8.84 13.78
N ASP A 105 6.60 -8.17 14.30
CA ASP A 105 5.45 -8.79 14.95
C ASP A 105 4.42 -9.30 13.93
N ASN A 106 4.52 -8.84 12.69
CA ASN A 106 3.65 -9.18 11.57
C ASN A 106 2.15 -9.15 11.95
N ALA A 107 1.70 -8.01 12.48
CA ALA A 107 0.34 -7.85 13.02
C ALA A 107 -0.79 -8.22 12.05
N PHE A 108 -0.51 -8.24 10.75
CA PHE A 108 -1.47 -8.56 9.68
C PHE A 108 -1.23 -9.90 8.98
N GLY A 109 -0.28 -10.71 9.44
CA GLY A 109 0.03 -11.99 8.80
C GLY A 109 0.45 -11.84 7.33
N LEU A 110 1.21 -10.78 7.03
CA LEU A 110 1.70 -10.48 5.69
C LEU A 110 2.89 -11.37 5.34
N PHE A 111 3.10 -11.57 4.04
CA PHE A 111 4.26 -12.29 3.53
C PHE A 111 4.98 -11.48 2.46
N PRO A 112 6.29 -11.68 2.31
CA PRO A 112 7.07 -11.02 1.29
C PRO A 112 6.66 -11.48 -0.10
N VAL A 113 6.58 -10.53 -1.03
CA VAL A 113 6.36 -10.78 -2.46
C VAL A 113 7.39 -10.00 -3.28
N ALA A 114 7.69 -10.47 -4.49
CA ALA A 114 8.70 -9.86 -5.34
C ALA A 114 8.33 -8.45 -5.81
N SER A 115 7.04 -8.15 -5.95
CA SER A 115 6.57 -6.86 -6.47
C SER A 115 5.18 -6.52 -5.94
N ALA A 116 4.90 -5.22 -5.82
CA ALA A 116 3.56 -4.72 -5.51
C ALA A 116 2.60 -5.03 -6.67
N SER A 117 1.35 -5.33 -6.34
CA SER A 117 0.30 -5.42 -7.36
C SER A 117 -0.08 -4.03 -7.86
N ALA A 118 -0.50 -3.96 -9.13
CA ALA A 118 -0.97 -2.73 -9.75
C ALA A 118 -2.07 -2.06 -8.91
N ILE A 119 -1.84 -0.80 -8.54
CA ILE A 119 -2.74 0.08 -7.80
C ILE A 119 -3.38 1.08 -8.78
N GLY A 120 -4.46 0.67 -9.44
CA GLY A 120 -5.03 1.43 -10.56
C GLY A 120 -5.69 2.77 -10.21
N ASN A 121 -6.07 3.01 -8.95
CA ASN A 121 -6.69 4.27 -8.50
C ASN A 121 -5.80 5.06 -7.52
N ALA A 122 -4.49 4.82 -7.52
CA ALA A 122 -3.58 5.52 -6.62
C ALA A 122 -3.67 7.06 -6.80
N PRO A 123 -3.76 7.85 -5.72
CA PRO A 123 -3.58 9.29 -5.78
C PRO A 123 -2.22 9.64 -6.40
N GLU A 124 -2.10 10.81 -7.03
CA GLU A 124 -0.85 11.20 -7.70
C GLU A 124 0.37 11.23 -6.76
N TRP A 125 0.17 11.49 -5.47
CA TRP A 125 1.21 11.51 -4.45
C TRP A 125 1.62 10.11 -3.96
N PHE A 126 0.84 9.07 -4.26
CA PHE A 126 1.13 7.69 -3.85
C PHE A 126 2.06 7.02 -4.88
N ARG A 127 3.32 7.44 -4.91
CA ARG A 127 4.34 6.95 -5.85
C ARG A 127 5.57 6.45 -5.11
N PHE A 128 6.09 5.32 -5.56
CA PHE A 128 7.31 4.68 -5.08
C PHE A 128 8.01 3.99 -6.25
N ASP A 129 9.33 3.83 -6.18
CA ASP A 129 10.07 3.02 -7.14
C ASP A 129 9.96 1.54 -6.74
N SER A 130 9.41 0.71 -7.63
CA SER A 130 9.23 -0.72 -7.37
C SER A 130 10.54 -1.47 -7.11
N ASP A 131 11.65 -0.96 -7.65
CA ASP A 131 12.97 -1.57 -7.50
C ASP A 131 13.63 -1.20 -6.16
N GLU A 132 13.10 -0.18 -5.47
CA GLU A 132 13.62 0.39 -4.22
C GLU A 132 12.74 0.12 -2.99
N VAL A 133 11.77 -0.78 -3.12
CA VAL A 133 10.90 -1.19 -2.02
C VAL A 133 10.90 -2.69 -1.80
N SER A 134 10.77 -3.08 -0.53
CA SER A 134 10.38 -4.43 -0.13
C SER A 134 8.87 -4.46 0.08
N VAL A 135 8.20 -5.48 -0.42
CA VAL A 135 6.73 -5.55 -0.44
C VAL A 135 6.24 -6.70 0.43
N LEU A 136 5.36 -6.39 1.37
CA LEU A 136 4.59 -7.34 2.16
C LEU A 136 3.11 -7.29 1.75
N LYS A 137 2.47 -8.44 1.58
CA LYS A 137 1.05 -8.53 1.22
C LYS A 137 0.29 -9.51 2.09
N SER A 138 -0.99 -9.23 2.30
CA SER A 138 -1.90 -10.18 2.94
C SER A 138 -2.27 -11.32 1.98
N PRO A 139 -2.59 -12.53 2.49
CA PRO A 139 -2.95 -13.70 1.66
C PRO A 139 -4.25 -13.54 0.90
N SER A 140 -5.24 -12.96 1.57
CA SER A 140 -6.64 -12.98 1.13
C SER A 140 -7.24 -11.59 0.95
N ALA A 141 -6.65 -10.56 1.56
CA ALA A 141 -7.07 -9.18 1.39
C ALA A 141 -6.17 -8.46 0.37
N LYS A 142 -6.51 -7.21 0.08
CA LYS A 142 -5.76 -6.37 -0.85
C LYS A 142 -4.71 -5.50 -0.16
N LEU A 143 -4.49 -5.72 1.14
CA LEU A 143 -3.50 -5.01 1.93
C LEU A 143 -2.09 -5.29 1.38
N GLN A 144 -1.40 -4.20 1.07
CA GLN A 144 0.01 -4.20 0.66
C GLN A 144 0.73 -3.11 1.45
N ILE A 145 1.91 -3.46 1.95
CA ILE A 145 2.81 -2.56 2.64
C ILE A 145 4.16 -2.61 1.93
N MET A 146 4.67 -1.45 1.53
CA MET A 146 5.91 -1.27 0.82
C MET A 146 6.85 -0.43 1.68
N PHE A 147 7.95 -1.03 2.13
CA PHE A 147 9.00 -0.34 2.86
C PHE A 147 10.11 0.05 1.89
N SER A 148 10.50 1.32 1.88
CA SER A 148 11.74 1.72 1.21
C SER A 148 12.93 0.93 1.76
N LYS A 149 13.97 0.69 0.94
CA LYS A 149 15.17 -0.07 1.38
C LYS A 149 15.89 0.56 2.57
N ASP A 150 15.83 1.87 2.72
CA ASP A 150 16.36 2.62 3.87
C ASP A 150 15.41 2.63 5.09
N HIS A 151 14.22 2.04 4.96
CA HIS A 151 13.14 2.01 5.94
C HIS A 151 12.67 3.40 6.43
N GLN A 152 13.01 4.48 5.74
CA GLN A 152 12.59 5.83 6.11
C GLN A 152 11.18 6.16 5.66
N THR A 153 10.65 5.46 4.66
CA THR A 153 9.31 5.68 4.13
C THR A 153 8.54 4.37 4.02
N LEU A 154 7.32 4.41 4.51
CA LEU A 154 6.32 3.37 4.44
C LEU A 154 5.21 3.81 3.51
N TYR A 155 4.90 3.01 2.50
CA TYR A 155 3.72 3.16 1.67
C TYR A 155 2.77 2.01 1.99
N ALA A 156 1.50 2.30 2.25
CA ALA A 156 0.51 1.28 2.55
C ALA A 156 -0.81 1.57 1.84
N THR A 157 -1.47 0.51 1.39
CA THR A 157 -2.80 0.60 0.81
C THR A 157 -3.58 -0.67 1.06
N ASP A 158 -4.90 -0.54 1.18
CA ASP A 158 -5.83 -1.66 1.16
C ASP A 158 -7.13 -1.20 0.50
N SER A 159 -7.90 -2.18 0.03
CA SER A 159 -9.21 -1.95 -0.54
C SER A 159 -10.13 -3.14 -0.29
N GLY A 160 -11.42 -2.84 -0.18
CA GLY A 160 -12.44 -3.84 0.08
C GLY A 160 -13.74 -3.52 -0.64
N LEU A 161 -14.59 -4.54 -0.72
CA LEU A 161 -15.98 -4.37 -1.09
C LEU A 161 -16.80 -4.12 0.18
N GLY A 162 -17.91 -3.42 0.04
CA GLY A 162 -18.91 -3.33 1.09
C GLY A 162 -19.91 -4.49 1.00
N PHE A 163 -21.10 -4.29 1.58
CA PHE A 163 -22.08 -5.35 1.70
C PHE A 163 -22.78 -5.61 0.36
N ARG A 164 -23.09 -6.88 0.08
CA ARG A 164 -23.87 -7.23 -1.11
C ARG A 164 -25.33 -6.78 -0.91
N PRO A 165 -25.94 -6.10 -1.89
CA PRO A 165 -27.38 -5.81 -1.87
C PRO A 165 -28.21 -7.07 -1.62
N GLY A 166 -29.23 -6.96 -0.77
CA GLY A 166 -30.14 -8.07 -0.45
C GLY A 166 -29.60 -9.08 0.57
N ALA A 167 -28.44 -8.83 1.20
CA ALA A 167 -28.06 -9.57 2.40
C ALA A 167 -29.12 -9.37 3.50
N PRO A 168 -29.62 -10.43 4.15
CA PRO A 168 -30.57 -10.29 5.26
C PRO A 168 -29.96 -9.36 6.30
N GLU A 169 -30.72 -8.36 6.74
CA GLU A 169 -30.29 -7.50 7.84
C GLU A 169 -29.98 -8.42 9.03
N PRO A 170 -28.80 -8.30 9.67
CA PRO A 170 -28.50 -9.07 10.86
C PRO A 170 -29.64 -8.88 11.83
N ILE A 171 -30.24 -9.99 12.27
CA ILE A 171 -31.32 -9.95 13.26
C ILE A 171 -30.75 -9.13 14.42
N LYS A 172 -31.29 -7.93 14.65
CA LYS A 172 -30.87 -7.11 15.79
C LYS A 172 -30.93 -8.03 17.00
N PRO A 173 -29.82 -8.22 17.75
CA PRO A 173 -29.89 -8.99 18.96
C PRO A 173 -31.02 -8.37 19.77
N THR A 174 -32.08 -9.15 19.98
CA THR A 174 -33.13 -8.75 20.90
C THR A 174 -32.40 -8.42 22.19
N SER A 175 -32.73 -7.31 22.83
CA SER A 175 -32.21 -6.92 24.14
C SER A 175 -32.62 -7.91 25.24
N GLN A 176 -32.46 -9.21 25.02
CA GLN A 176 -32.37 -10.21 26.06
C GLN A 176 -30.94 -10.10 26.60
N GLN A 177 -30.81 -9.19 27.57
CA GLN A 177 -29.74 -9.11 28.56
C GLN A 177 -28.43 -9.76 28.12
N ALA A 178 -27.56 -8.97 27.49
CA ALA A 178 -26.14 -9.27 27.59
C ALA A 178 -25.83 -9.41 29.09
N PRO A 179 -25.29 -10.55 29.55
CA PRO A 179 -24.90 -10.70 30.95
C PRO A 179 -23.88 -9.61 31.24
N VAL A 180 -24.19 -8.77 32.24
CA VAL A 180 -23.29 -7.71 32.70
C VAL A 180 -21.96 -8.36 33.06
N PRO A 181 -20.84 -8.02 32.41
CA PRO A 181 -19.53 -8.55 32.76
C PRO A 181 -19.25 -8.23 34.24
N GLY A 182 -19.06 -9.27 35.06
CA GLY A 182 -18.66 -9.12 36.46
C GLY A 182 -19.74 -9.29 37.53
N ARG A 183 -21.00 -9.66 37.21
CA ARG A 183 -21.90 -10.21 38.23
C ARG A 183 -21.75 -11.72 38.30
N LEU A 184 -21.21 -12.21 39.41
CA LEU A 184 -21.36 -13.61 39.82
C LEU A 184 -22.85 -13.94 39.87
N PRO A 185 -23.28 -15.14 39.39
CA PRO A 185 -24.65 -15.59 39.59
C PRO A 185 -24.96 -15.59 41.10
N THR A 186 -26.00 -14.86 41.50
CA THR A 186 -26.42 -14.75 42.91
C THR A 186 -27.23 -15.96 43.39
N SER A 187 -27.42 -16.97 42.54
CA SER A 187 -28.06 -18.23 42.91
C SER A 187 -27.00 -19.20 43.43
N PRO A 188 -27.13 -19.72 44.67
CA PRO A 188 -26.26 -20.79 45.14
C PRO A 188 -26.41 -22.02 44.23
N PRO A 189 -25.33 -22.79 43.99
CA PRO A 189 -25.41 -23.99 43.18
C PRO A 189 -26.42 -25.00 43.80
N PRO A 190 -27.15 -25.74 42.96
CA PRO A 190 -28.10 -26.73 43.45
C PRO A 190 -27.36 -27.80 44.27
N ASN A 191 -27.94 -28.14 45.42
CA ASN A 191 -27.36 -29.11 46.33
C ASN A 191 -27.34 -30.50 45.67
N PRO A 192 -26.22 -31.24 45.66
CA PRO A 192 -26.19 -32.58 45.10
C PRO A 192 -27.17 -33.49 45.87
N GLN A 193 -28.02 -34.20 45.13
CA GLN A 193 -28.88 -35.22 45.71
C GLN A 193 -28.04 -36.46 46.08
N PRO A 194 -28.33 -37.13 47.20
CA PRO A 194 -27.65 -38.35 47.61
C PRO A 194 -27.96 -39.54 46.69
#